data_AF-A0A091EGM4-F1
#
_entry.id   AF-A0A091EGM4-F1
#
_cell.length_a   1.000
_cell.length_b   1.000
_cell.length_c   1.000
_cell.angle_alpha   90.00
_cell.angle_beta   90.00
_cell.angle_gamma   90.00
#
_symmetry.space_group_name_H-M   'P 1'
#
loop_
_entity.id
_entity.type
_entity.pdbx_description
1 polymer ?
#
loop_
_entity_poly.entity_id
_entity_poly.type
_entity_poly.pdbx_seq_one_letter_code
_entity_poly.pdbx_strand_id
1 'polypeptide(L)'
;MAAPVRYTVSGVTRGWRRFEKFWAGSLCSRSLSLETAPLNNRSPWRLLGSLCLQRPPLISKSLTPLQKEMAALLQQIELEKSLYSDHELRSLDEAKRLAKKKADLYADEEQDEQDILLVQDLEDSWEQAFLKFKPGSRVTEADKTNDRTSLHRKLDRNLVLLVREKLGDEDVWLLPQTEWQPGETLRDTAERTLGALSENNMEAKFLGNAPCGHYKFKFPQAMRTESNLGAKIFFFKALLLNGDFSQAGKKGHHVWVSKEELGDYLKPKYLTQVKKFLLDL
;
A
#
# COMPACT_ATOMS: atom_id res chain seq x y z
N MET A 1 -38.59 -43.13 3.24
CA MET A 1 -38.74 -44.58 3.50
C MET A 1 -38.38 -45.30 2.20
N ALA A 2 -37.49 -46.27 2.09
CA ALA A 2 -36.59 -46.96 2.99
C ALA A 2 -35.42 -47.50 2.12
N ALA A 3 -34.19 -47.39 2.59
CA ALA A 3 -33.13 -48.36 2.28
C ALA A 3 -33.24 -49.51 3.32
N PRO A 4 -32.40 -50.58 3.36
CA PRO A 4 -31.23 -50.93 2.55
C PRO A 4 -31.13 -52.45 2.20
N VAL A 5 -30.11 -52.88 1.46
CA VAL A 5 -29.61 -54.26 1.53
C VAL A 5 -28.09 -54.23 1.68
N ARG A 6 -27.62 -54.92 2.73
CA ARG A 6 -26.23 -55.15 3.11
C ARG A 6 -25.74 -56.45 2.48
N TYR A 7 -24.44 -56.53 2.18
CA TYR A 7 -23.67 -57.75 2.44
C TYR A 7 -22.26 -57.39 2.94
N THR A 8 -21.93 -58.02 4.06
CA THR A 8 -20.66 -58.01 4.79
C THR A 8 -19.87 -59.27 4.45
N VAL A 9 -18.54 -59.21 4.33
CA VAL A 9 -17.67 -60.32 4.75
C VAL A 9 -16.36 -59.78 5.34
N SER A 10 -16.09 -60.27 6.55
CA SER A 10 -14.88 -60.38 7.37
C SER A 10 -13.52 -60.34 6.63
N GLY A 11 -12.41 -59.83 7.15
CA GLY A 11 -11.93 -59.81 8.55
C GLY A 11 -10.87 -60.89 8.76
N VAL A 12 -9.57 -60.56 8.69
CA VAL A 12 -8.48 -61.35 9.28
C VAL A 12 -7.39 -60.40 9.82
N THR A 13 -6.97 -60.71 11.04
CA THR A 13 -6.09 -59.96 11.93
C THR A 13 -4.64 -60.47 11.94
N ARG A 14 -3.76 -59.63 12.49
CA ARG A 14 -2.49 -59.91 13.22
C ARG A 14 -1.18 -59.84 12.42
N GLY A 15 -0.23 -59.07 12.98
CA GLY A 15 1.17 -59.09 12.60
C GLY A 15 2.00 -58.02 13.32
N TRP A 16 2.17 -58.16 14.63
CA TRP A 16 3.03 -57.32 15.48
C TRP A 16 4.51 -57.65 15.21
N ARG A 17 5.37 -56.67 14.87
CA ARG A 17 6.78 -56.62 15.33
C ARG A 17 7.28 -55.17 15.38
N ARG A 18 7.82 -54.83 16.55
CA ARG A 18 8.65 -53.64 16.86
C ARG A 18 10.09 -54.14 17.04
N PHE A 19 11.03 -53.19 17.02
CA PHE A 19 12.51 -53.29 17.14
C PHE A 19 13.22 -53.47 15.78
N GLU A 20 14.24 -52.70 15.39
CA GLU A 20 15.07 -51.75 16.13
C GLU A 20 15.86 -50.83 15.16
N LYS A 21 16.13 -49.60 15.64
CA LYS A 21 17.26 -48.68 15.37
C LYS A 21 18.06 -48.84 14.06
N PHE A 22 18.03 -47.78 13.23
CA PHE A 22 19.26 -47.23 12.64
C PHE A 22 19.24 -45.70 12.73
N TRP A 23 20.38 -45.17 13.14
CA TRP A 23 20.65 -43.77 13.44
C TRP A 23 20.75 -42.86 12.21
N ALA A 24 20.72 -41.57 12.53
CA ALA A 24 21.49 -40.47 11.95
C ALA A 24 20.75 -39.56 10.95
N GLY A 25 20.47 -38.36 11.43
CA GLY A 25 20.03 -37.23 10.64
C GLY A 25 19.44 -36.14 11.53
N SER A 26 20.24 -35.57 12.44
CA SER A 26 19.82 -34.41 13.22
C SER A 26 19.58 -33.23 12.27
N LEU A 27 18.33 -32.87 12.05
CA LEU A 27 17.99 -31.56 11.53
C LEU A 27 18.25 -30.56 12.65
N CYS A 28 19.47 -30.04 12.66
CA CYS A 28 19.91 -28.97 13.53
C CYS A 28 19.12 -27.71 13.17
N SER A 29 18.06 -27.43 13.94
CA SER A 29 17.47 -26.10 14.01
C SER A 29 18.54 -25.14 14.49
N ARG A 30 19.09 -24.32 13.58
CA ARG A 30 19.96 -23.20 13.95
C ARG A 30 19.10 -22.09 14.54
N SER A 31 18.73 -22.21 15.82
CA SER A 31 18.44 -21.04 16.63
C SER A 31 19.76 -20.34 16.91
N LEU A 32 20.05 -19.24 16.22
CA LEU A 32 21.13 -18.33 16.59
C LEU A 32 20.69 -17.60 17.87
N SER A 33 20.95 -18.21 19.03
CA SER A 33 20.98 -17.49 20.30
C SER A 33 22.18 -16.56 20.28
N LEU A 34 21.93 -15.26 20.09
CA LEU A 34 22.91 -14.20 20.32
C LEU A 34 23.22 -14.17 21.82
N GLU A 35 24.25 -14.91 22.25
CA GLU A 35 24.86 -14.68 23.55
C GLU A 35 25.42 -13.24 23.57
N THR A 36 24.87 -12.43 24.46
CA THR A 36 25.31 -11.05 24.68
C THR A 36 26.72 -11.05 25.27
N ALA A 37 27.72 -10.74 24.45
CA ALA A 37 29.06 -10.44 24.91
C ALA A 37 29.05 -9.23 25.89
N PRO A 38 29.88 -9.23 26.94
CA PRO A 38 29.87 -8.18 27.96
C PRO A 38 30.23 -6.79 27.38
N LEU A 39 29.50 -5.78 27.83
CA LEU A 39 29.63 -4.37 27.43
C LEU A 39 30.98 -3.77 27.86
N ASN A 40 32.01 -3.87 27.02
CA ASN A 40 33.27 -3.13 27.25
C ASN A 40 33.72 -2.25 26.08
N ASN A 41 32.87 -2.03 25.08
CA ASN A 41 33.09 -1.01 24.05
C ASN A 41 31.78 -0.25 23.80
N ARG A 42 31.35 0.57 24.77
CA ARG A 42 30.27 1.52 24.54
C ARG A 42 30.80 2.61 23.61
N SER A 43 30.45 2.50 22.33
CA SER A 43 30.76 3.58 21.39
C SER A 43 30.11 4.88 21.87
N PRO A 44 30.74 6.05 21.68
CA PRO A 44 30.18 7.32 22.14
C PRO A 44 28.96 7.79 21.32
N TRP A 45 28.43 6.93 20.44
CA TRP A 45 27.31 7.19 19.55
C TRP A 45 26.11 6.36 19.96
N ARG A 46 24.99 7.03 20.25
CA ARG A 46 23.70 6.37 20.42
C ARG A 46 23.18 5.88 19.07
N LEU A 47 22.66 4.66 19.05
CA LEU A 47 22.04 4.07 17.87
C LEU A 47 20.53 4.25 17.96
N LEU A 48 19.94 4.91 16.98
CA LEU A 48 18.50 5.11 16.89
C LEU A 48 17.97 4.41 15.64
N GLY A 49 16.94 3.58 15.82
CA GLY A 49 16.14 3.04 14.74
C GLY A 49 14.99 3.99 14.46
N SER A 50 14.89 4.49 13.23
CA SER A 50 13.82 5.39 12.80
C SER A 50 12.99 4.79 11.68
N LEU A 51 11.72 5.14 11.67
CA LEU A 51 10.72 4.60 10.75
C LEU A 51 10.27 5.70 9.79
N CYS A 52 10.49 5.46 8.51
CA CYS A 52 9.85 6.19 7.43
C CYS A 52 8.60 5.41 6.99
N LEU A 53 7.48 5.68 7.66
CA LEU A 53 6.20 5.12 7.28
C LEU A 53 5.60 5.93 6.12
N GLN A 54 5.31 5.24 5.02
CA GLN A 54 4.74 5.83 3.82
C GLN A 54 3.33 5.30 3.58
N ARG A 55 2.39 6.20 3.30
CA ARG A 55 1.10 5.86 2.73
C ARG A 55 1.23 5.93 1.20
N PRO A 56 1.05 4.82 0.46
CA PRO A 56 1.08 4.81 -1.00
C PRO A 56 -0.09 5.61 -1.59
N PRO A 57 -0.05 5.94 -2.90
CA PRO A 57 -1.15 6.65 -3.53
C PRO A 57 -2.32 5.69 -3.72
N LEU A 58 -3.54 6.16 -3.43
CA LEU A 58 -4.78 5.40 -3.58
C LEU A 58 -5.44 5.65 -4.94
N ILE A 59 -5.13 6.79 -5.57
CA ILE A 59 -5.71 7.19 -6.85
C ILE A 59 -4.58 7.46 -7.84
N SER A 60 -4.82 7.18 -9.12
CA SER A 60 -3.93 7.55 -10.22
C SER A 60 -3.67 9.06 -10.28
N LYS A 61 -2.50 9.49 -10.73
CA LYS A 61 -2.22 10.91 -10.96
C LYS A 61 -3.07 11.45 -12.12
N SER A 62 -3.37 12.75 -12.09
CA SER A 62 -4.01 13.43 -13.22
C SER A 62 -3.06 13.49 -14.42
N LEU A 63 -3.58 13.18 -15.60
CA LEU A 63 -2.82 13.31 -16.85
C LEU A 63 -2.46 14.78 -17.13
N THR A 64 -1.21 15.00 -17.54
CA THR A 64 -0.76 16.29 -18.06
C THR A 64 -1.48 16.62 -19.39
N PRO A 65 -1.57 17.89 -19.81
CA PRO A 65 -2.23 18.26 -21.07
C PRO A 65 -1.68 17.49 -22.28
N LEU A 66 -0.34 17.41 -22.39
CA LEU A 66 0.34 16.65 -23.43
C LEU A 66 -0.01 15.15 -23.39
N GLN A 67 -0.10 14.55 -22.20
CA GLN A 67 -0.51 13.15 -22.06
C GLN A 67 -1.96 12.92 -22.46
N LYS A 68 -2.86 13.92 -22.30
CA LYS A 68 -4.25 13.82 -22.76
C LYS A 68 -4.33 13.85 -24.27
N GLU A 69 -3.59 14.75 -24.92
CA GLU A 69 -3.48 14.82 -26.37
C GLU A 69 -2.92 13.51 -26.94
N MET A 70 -1.84 13.01 -26.34
CA MET A 70 -1.25 11.73 -26.74
C MET A 70 -2.21 10.56 -26.52
N ALA A 71 -2.95 10.53 -25.41
CA ALA A 71 -3.94 9.48 -25.16
C ALA A 71 -5.06 9.50 -26.20
N ALA A 72 -5.56 10.69 -26.57
CA ALA A 72 -6.56 10.83 -27.62
C ALA A 72 -6.04 10.37 -28.99
N LEU A 73 -4.79 10.73 -29.33
CA LEU A 73 -4.14 10.28 -30.55
C LEU A 73 -3.96 8.75 -30.57
N LEU A 74 -3.49 8.16 -29.47
CA LEU A 74 -3.33 6.71 -29.38
C LEU A 74 -4.66 5.98 -29.50
N GLN A 75 -5.73 6.51 -28.91
CA GLN A 75 -7.07 5.96 -29.03
C GLN A 75 -7.59 6.05 -30.47
N GLN A 76 -7.32 7.14 -31.20
CA GLN A 76 -7.66 7.25 -32.62
C GLN A 76 -6.91 6.21 -33.46
N ILE A 77 -5.59 6.09 -33.25
CA ILE A 77 -4.77 5.09 -33.96
C ILE A 77 -5.24 3.66 -33.66
N GLU A 78 -5.64 3.39 -32.41
CA GLU A 78 -6.19 2.10 -32.01
C GLU A 78 -7.48 1.80 -32.78
N LEU A 79 -8.41 2.75 -32.85
CA LEU A 79 -9.66 2.59 -33.60
C LEU A 79 -9.40 2.39 -35.11
N GLU A 80 -8.57 3.22 -35.73
CA GLU A 80 -8.26 3.15 -37.16
C GLU A 80 -7.58 1.83 -37.58
N LYS A 81 -6.82 1.21 -36.66
CA LYS A 81 -6.10 -0.04 -36.90
C LYS A 81 -6.80 -1.26 -36.35
N SER A 82 -7.91 -1.08 -35.63
CA SER A 82 -8.72 -2.16 -35.10
C SER A 82 -9.61 -2.77 -36.18
N LEU A 83 -9.99 -4.04 -35.97
CA LEU A 83 -11.07 -4.67 -36.72
C LEU A 83 -12.40 -4.34 -36.05
N TYR A 84 -13.49 -4.49 -36.80
CA TYR A 84 -14.83 -4.34 -36.24
C TYR A 84 -15.05 -5.27 -35.05
N SER A 85 -15.56 -4.69 -33.97
CA SER A 85 -16.02 -5.43 -32.80
C SER A 85 -17.37 -6.10 -33.06
N ASP A 86 -17.73 -7.11 -32.27
CA ASP A 86 -19.02 -7.78 -32.36
C ASP A 86 -20.20 -6.81 -32.17
N HIS A 87 -20.02 -5.80 -31.32
CA HIS A 87 -21.00 -4.73 -31.09
C HIS A 87 -21.23 -3.87 -32.34
N GLU A 88 -20.14 -3.47 -33.00
CA GLU A 88 -20.21 -2.69 -34.25
C GLU A 88 -20.83 -3.51 -35.38
N LEU A 89 -20.43 -4.78 -35.55
CA LEU A 89 -21.03 -5.67 -36.54
C LEU A 89 -22.54 -5.83 -36.34
N ARG A 90 -22.96 -6.06 -35.09
CA ARG A 90 -24.37 -6.14 -34.71
C ARG A 90 -25.10 -4.84 -35.05
N SER A 91 -24.54 -3.68 -34.70
CA SER A 91 -25.14 -2.37 -35.00
C SER A 91 -25.33 -2.15 -36.50
N LEU A 92 -24.36 -2.57 -37.32
CA LEU A 92 -24.41 -2.43 -38.78
C LEU A 92 -25.47 -3.36 -39.39
N ASP A 93 -25.58 -4.58 -38.90
CA ASP A 93 -26.55 -5.55 -39.41
C ASP A 93 -27.99 -5.19 -38.99
N GLU A 94 -28.20 -4.72 -37.76
CA GLU A 94 -29.48 -4.14 -37.31
C GLU A 94 -29.88 -2.93 -38.17
N ALA A 95 -28.96 -2.00 -38.43
CA ALA A 95 -29.23 -0.83 -39.27
C ALA A 95 -29.62 -1.22 -40.71
N LYS A 96 -28.94 -2.22 -41.31
CA LYS A 96 -29.29 -2.75 -42.65
C LYS A 96 -30.67 -3.39 -42.66
N ARG A 97 -31.02 -4.18 -41.64
CA ARG A 97 -32.35 -4.80 -41.51
C ARG A 97 -33.43 -3.74 -41.41
N LEU A 98 -33.25 -2.73 -40.57
CA LEU A 98 -34.19 -1.61 -40.43
C LEU A 98 -34.33 -0.79 -41.72
N ALA A 99 -33.24 -0.54 -42.45
CA ALA A 99 -33.28 0.16 -43.72
C ALA A 99 -34.05 -0.61 -44.79
N LYS A 100 -33.86 -1.94 -44.88
CA LYS A 100 -34.62 -2.81 -45.78
C LYS A 100 -36.10 -2.81 -45.45
N LYS A 101 -36.46 -2.98 -44.16
CA LYS A 101 -37.85 -2.91 -43.69
C LYS A 101 -38.52 -1.57 -44.00
N LYS A 102 -37.78 -0.46 -43.94
CA LYS A 102 -38.30 0.87 -44.32
C LYS A 102 -38.51 1.03 -45.83
N ALA A 103 -37.72 0.35 -46.65
CA ALA A 103 -37.82 0.43 -48.12
C ALA A 103 -38.89 -0.52 -48.68
N ASP A 104 -38.98 -1.74 -48.14
CA ASP A 104 -39.88 -2.79 -48.59
C ASP A 104 -41.13 -2.86 -47.68
N LEU A 105 -42.12 -2.00 -47.95
CA LEU A 105 -43.39 -1.90 -47.19
C LEU A 105 -44.29 -3.16 -47.25
N TYR A 106 -43.90 -4.22 -47.98
CA TYR A 106 -44.75 -5.40 -48.28
C TYR A 106 -44.02 -6.76 -48.20
N ALA A 107 -42.81 -6.83 -47.61
CA ALA A 107 -42.11 -8.11 -47.45
C ALA A 107 -42.55 -8.83 -46.16
N ASP A 108 -42.98 -10.08 -46.36
CA ASP A 108 -43.50 -11.07 -45.39
C ASP A 108 -42.89 -11.01 -43.97
N GLU A 109 -43.76 -11.03 -42.95
CA GLU A 109 -43.44 -10.83 -41.52
C GLU A 109 -42.84 -12.07 -40.82
N GLU A 110 -42.67 -13.20 -41.52
CA GLU A 110 -42.66 -14.52 -40.86
C GLU A 110 -41.32 -15.03 -40.31
N GLN A 111 -40.21 -14.25 -40.27
CA GLN A 111 -38.91 -14.78 -39.78
C GLN A 111 -38.02 -13.90 -38.88
N ASP A 112 -38.50 -12.80 -38.31
CA ASP A 112 -37.64 -11.84 -37.60
C ASP A 112 -38.00 -11.60 -36.11
N GLU A 113 -38.12 -12.65 -35.29
CA GLU A 113 -38.33 -12.52 -33.83
C GLU A 113 -37.12 -12.97 -32.98
N GLN A 114 -35.90 -12.46 -33.24
CA GLN A 114 -34.74 -12.98 -32.48
C GLN A 114 -33.80 -11.96 -31.84
N ASP A 115 -34.17 -10.68 -31.77
CA ASP A 115 -33.49 -9.76 -30.84
C ASP A 115 -34.46 -8.77 -30.21
N ILE A 116 -34.72 -8.95 -28.92
CA ILE A 116 -35.71 -8.17 -28.15
C ILE A 116 -35.15 -6.77 -27.82
N LEU A 117 -33.83 -6.60 -27.84
CA LEU A 117 -33.14 -5.36 -27.49
C LEU A 117 -32.30 -4.88 -28.66
N LEU A 118 -32.57 -3.66 -29.15
CA LEU A 118 -31.72 -3.03 -30.15
C LEU A 118 -30.40 -2.60 -29.50
N VAL A 119 -29.35 -2.48 -30.30
CA VAL A 119 -28.05 -1.95 -29.85
C VAL A 119 -28.22 -0.57 -29.20
N GLN A 120 -29.10 0.28 -29.75
CA GLN A 120 -29.37 1.61 -29.19
C GLN A 120 -30.01 1.54 -27.80
N ASP A 121 -30.97 0.61 -27.59
CA ASP A 121 -31.60 0.42 -26.29
C ASP A 121 -30.58 -0.02 -25.23
N LEU A 122 -29.59 -0.84 -25.64
CA LEU A 122 -28.49 -1.26 -24.78
C LEU A 122 -27.57 -0.10 -24.40
N GLU A 123 -27.16 0.72 -25.39
CA GLU A 123 -26.34 1.91 -25.16
C GLU A 123 -27.04 2.88 -24.21
N ASP A 124 -28.32 3.17 -24.44
CA ASP A 124 -29.15 4.00 -23.56
C ASP A 124 -29.22 3.42 -22.13
N SER A 125 -29.36 2.11 -21.99
CA SER A 125 -29.38 1.44 -20.68
C SER A 125 -28.05 1.60 -19.92
N TRP A 126 -26.93 1.52 -20.63
CA TRP A 126 -25.60 1.70 -20.07
C TRP A 126 -25.34 3.15 -19.67
N GLU A 127 -25.76 4.11 -20.51
CA GLU A 127 -25.69 5.53 -20.19
C GLU A 127 -26.54 5.86 -18.96
N GLN A 128 -27.77 5.34 -18.88
CA GLN A 128 -28.61 5.53 -17.70
C GLN A 128 -27.98 4.93 -16.43
N ALA A 129 -27.36 3.76 -16.52
CA ALA A 129 -26.65 3.15 -15.40
C ALA A 129 -25.45 4.00 -14.97
N PHE A 130 -24.68 4.52 -15.93
CA PHE A 130 -23.54 5.40 -15.69
C PHE A 130 -23.97 6.71 -15.02
N LEU A 131 -25.04 7.36 -15.49
CA LEU A 131 -25.56 8.61 -14.92
C LEU A 131 -26.14 8.42 -13.51
N LYS A 132 -26.71 7.25 -13.20
CA LYS A 132 -27.19 6.91 -11.85
C LYS A 132 -26.01 6.72 -10.88
N PHE A 133 -24.86 6.26 -11.35
CA PHE A 133 -23.69 6.02 -10.53
C PHE A 133 -22.92 7.33 -10.26
N LYS A 134 -22.81 7.71 -8.98
CA LYS A 134 -22.01 8.86 -8.56
C LYS A 134 -20.62 8.39 -8.13
N PRO A 135 -19.55 8.67 -8.89
CA PRO A 135 -18.21 8.31 -8.48
C PRO A 135 -17.77 9.08 -7.23
N GLY A 136 -16.93 8.45 -6.41
CA GLY A 136 -16.33 9.11 -5.26
C GLY A 136 -15.48 10.31 -5.65
N SER A 137 -15.51 11.37 -4.85
CA SER A 137 -14.73 12.58 -5.11
C SER A 137 -13.24 12.31 -4.98
N ARG A 138 -12.48 12.64 -6.03
CA ARG A 138 -11.00 12.56 -6.00
C ARG A 138 -10.36 13.59 -5.07
N VAL A 139 -11.04 14.73 -4.86
CA VAL A 139 -10.64 15.78 -3.92
C VAL A 139 -11.48 15.63 -2.66
N THR A 140 -10.83 15.40 -1.53
CA THR A 140 -11.52 15.18 -0.26
C THR A 140 -11.74 16.49 0.49
N GLU A 141 -12.55 16.45 1.56
CA GLU A 141 -12.75 17.60 2.44
C GLU A 141 -11.44 18.04 3.10
N ALA A 142 -10.59 17.08 3.46
CA ALA A 142 -9.25 17.33 4.01
C ALA A 142 -8.30 18.06 3.06
N ASP A 143 -8.50 17.91 1.74
CA ASP A 143 -7.76 18.70 0.75
C ASP A 143 -8.23 20.16 0.74
N LYS A 144 -9.53 20.40 0.93
CA LYS A 144 -10.13 21.74 0.97
C LYS A 144 -9.80 22.49 2.26
N THR A 145 -9.86 21.81 3.41
CA THR A 145 -9.54 22.37 4.74
C THR A 145 -8.05 22.37 5.04
N ASN A 146 -7.25 21.66 4.24
CA ASN A 146 -5.81 21.48 4.43
C ASN A 146 -5.46 20.76 5.75
N ASP A 147 -6.27 19.77 6.13
CA ASP A 147 -6.10 19.00 7.36
C ASP A 147 -4.97 17.98 7.23
N ARG A 148 -3.78 18.38 7.69
CA ARG A 148 -2.54 17.58 7.56
C ARG A 148 -2.45 16.39 8.54
N THR A 149 -3.40 16.20 9.44
CA THR A 149 -3.46 15.03 10.34
C THR A 149 -4.18 13.86 9.71
N SER A 150 -5.00 14.09 8.69
CA SER A 150 -5.83 13.07 8.06
C SER A 150 -5.06 12.26 7.00
N LEU A 151 -5.38 10.96 6.91
CA LEU A 151 -4.84 10.06 5.89
C LEU A 151 -5.55 10.20 4.53
N HIS A 152 -6.79 10.67 4.53
CA HIS A 152 -7.61 10.86 3.33
C HIS A 152 -7.31 12.16 2.57
N ARG A 153 -6.17 12.80 2.81
CA ARG A 153 -5.67 13.97 2.08
C ARG A 153 -4.77 13.51 0.93
N LYS A 154 -4.71 14.25 -0.18
CA LYS A 154 -3.80 14.05 -1.33
C LYS A 154 -3.71 12.58 -1.76
N LEU A 155 -4.85 12.00 -2.14
CA LEU A 155 -4.97 10.57 -2.46
C LEU A 155 -4.07 10.13 -3.62
N ASP A 156 -3.67 11.06 -4.48
CA ASP A 156 -2.80 10.89 -5.66
C ASP A 156 -1.30 10.82 -5.34
N ARG A 157 -0.87 11.19 -4.12
CA ARG A 157 0.55 11.31 -3.75
C ARG A 157 0.92 10.47 -2.54
N ASN A 158 2.20 10.11 -2.46
CA ASN A 158 2.75 9.46 -1.28
C ASN A 158 2.81 10.44 -0.10
N LEU A 159 2.33 9.99 1.06
CA LEU A 159 2.45 10.74 2.31
C LEU A 159 3.43 10.07 3.26
N VAL A 160 4.18 10.87 4.00
CA VAL A 160 5.13 10.41 5.00
C VAL A 160 4.66 10.85 6.37
N LEU A 161 4.77 9.96 7.35
CA LEU A 161 4.45 10.24 8.74
C LEU A 161 5.57 11.08 9.39
N LEU A 162 5.21 12.22 9.96
CA LEU A 162 6.04 12.99 10.89
C LEU A 162 5.43 12.97 12.28
N VAL A 163 6.28 12.94 13.29
CA VAL A 163 5.90 13.01 14.70
C VAL A 163 6.60 14.21 15.35
N ARG A 164 5.90 14.91 16.23
CA ARG A 164 6.47 15.99 17.04
C ARG A 164 7.08 15.39 18.30
N GLU A 165 8.40 15.48 18.43
CA GLU A 165 9.15 15.05 19.61
C GLU A 165 9.69 16.27 20.35
N LYS A 166 9.68 16.22 21.68
CA LYS A 166 10.29 17.23 22.54
C LYS A 166 11.75 16.85 22.79
N LEU A 167 12.68 17.61 22.24
CA LEU A 167 14.12 17.42 22.48
C LEU A 167 14.61 18.56 23.38
N GLY A 168 14.65 18.31 24.70
CA GLY A 168 14.87 19.37 25.68
C GLY A 168 13.65 20.29 25.76
N ASP A 169 13.88 21.59 25.58
CA ASP A 169 12.83 22.61 25.60
C ASP A 169 12.26 22.95 24.20
N GLU A 170 12.83 22.38 23.14
CA GLU A 170 12.40 22.61 21.76
C GLU A 170 11.53 21.47 21.22
N ASP A 171 10.36 21.82 20.66
CA ASP A 171 9.52 20.91 19.88
C ASP A 171 10.09 20.79 18.45
N VAL A 172 10.52 19.58 18.07
CA VAL A 172 11.10 19.31 16.74
C VAL A 172 10.28 18.25 16.02
N TRP A 173 10.02 18.49 14.73
CA TRP A 173 9.40 17.50 13.84
C TRP A 173 10.45 16.52 13.34
N LEU A 174 10.23 15.24 13.58
CA LEU A 174 11.13 14.17 13.21
C LEU A 174 10.34 12.98 12.64
N LEU A 175 11.06 12.09 11.94
CA LEU A 175 10.52 10.76 11.71
C LEU A 175 10.47 10.01 13.04
N PRO A 176 9.45 9.20 13.28
CA PRO A 176 9.37 8.43 14.51
C PRO A 176 10.61 7.58 14.72
N GLN A 177 11.23 7.71 15.88
CA GLN A 177 12.51 7.10 16.19
C GLN A 177 12.53 6.55 17.61
N THR A 178 13.37 5.54 17.83
CA THR A 178 13.55 4.96 19.16
C THR A 178 14.98 4.45 19.31
N GLU A 179 15.46 4.44 20.54
CA GLU A 179 16.79 3.94 20.88
C GLU A 179 16.85 2.42 20.76
N TRP A 180 17.93 1.95 20.14
CA TRP A 180 18.21 0.53 19.98
C TRP A 180 18.57 -0.11 21.33
N GLN A 181 18.03 -1.29 21.58
CA GLN A 181 18.30 -2.06 22.79
C GLN A 181 19.14 -3.31 22.46
N PRO A 182 20.08 -3.71 23.35
CA PRO A 182 20.84 -4.94 23.16
C PRO A 182 19.92 -6.16 23.06
N GLY A 183 20.10 -6.97 22.02
CA GLY A 183 19.28 -8.17 21.77
C GLY A 183 18.21 -8.01 20.68
N GLU A 184 17.97 -6.79 20.18
CA GLU A 184 17.07 -6.52 19.05
C GLU A 184 17.85 -6.30 17.75
N THR A 185 17.26 -6.59 16.58
CA THR A 185 17.79 -6.05 15.32
C THR A 185 17.40 -4.58 15.15
N LEU A 186 18.13 -3.83 14.33
CA LEU A 186 17.78 -2.43 14.03
C LEU A 186 16.39 -2.29 13.38
N ARG A 187 15.97 -3.32 12.64
CA ARG A 187 14.63 -3.38 12.07
C ARG A 187 13.59 -3.64 13.15
N ASP A 188 13.84 -4.55 14.09
CA ASP A 188 12.91 -4.80 15.20
C ASP A 188 12.72 -3.54 16.04
N THR A 189 13.77 -2.71 16.20
CA THR A 189 13.65 -1.39 16.82
C THR A 189 12.68 -0.49 16.04
N ALA A 190 12.67 -0.52 14.71
CA ALA A 190 11.72 0.21 13.88
C ALA A 190 10.30 -0.38 13.91
N GLU A 191 10.16 -1.70 14.10
CA GLU A 191 8.86 -2.35 14.35
C GLU A 191 8.32 -1.97 15.74
N ARG A 192 9.20 -1.85 16.74
CA ARG A 192 8.86 -1.35 18.07
C ARG A 192 8.48 0.12 18.06
N THR A 193 9.09 0.95 17.23
CA THR A 193 8.68 2.36 17.10
C THR A 193 7.25 2.46 16.59
N LEU A 194 6.86 1.64 15.62
CA LEU A 194 5.48 1.56 15.14
C LEU A 194 4.54 1.21 16.29
N GLY A 195 4.83 0.13 17.03
CA GLY A 195 4.02 -0.30 18.18
C GLY A 195 3.93 0.73 19.31
N ALA A 196 4.96 1.56 19.51
CA ALA A 196 4.94 2.62 20.53
C ALA A 196 4.10 3.84 20.11
N LEU A 197 3.98 4.12 18.81
CA LEU A 197 3.20 5.24 18.28
C LEU A 197 1.72 4.88 18.14
N SER A 198 1.45 3.66 17.69
CA SER A 198 0.11 3.14 17.53
C SER A 198 -0.27 2.35 18.77
N GLU A 199 -0.95 3.00 19.72
CA GLU A 199 -1.66 2.25 20.77
C GLU A 199 -2.71 1.29 20.15
N ASN A 200 -3.09 1.45 18.87
CA ASN A 200 -4.01 0.58 18.13
C ASN A 200 -3.72 0.46 16.61
N ASN A 201 -3.85 -0.76 16.07
CA ASN A 201 -4.26 -1.18 14.70
C ASN A 201 -3.60 -0.54 13.46
N MET A 202 -2.30 -0.25 13.47
CA MET A 202 -1.57 0.07 12.24
C MET A 202 -0.82 -1.16 11.72
N GLU A 203 -1.17 -1.59 10.51
CA GLU A 203 -0.46 -2.66 9.81
C GLU A 203 0.53 -2.05 8.82
N ALA A 204 1.81 -2.20 9.12
CA ALA A 204 2.89 -1.71 8.28
C ALA A 204 3.71 -2.88 7.69
N LYS A 205 3.96 -2.80 6.38
CA LYS A 205 4.84 -3.72 5.66
C LYS A 205 6.23 -3.11 5.52
N PHE A 206 7.20 -3.70 6.21
CA PHE A 206 8.61 -3.31 6.10
C PHE A 206 9.22 -3.79 4.79
N LEU A 207 10.03 -2.93 4.17
CA LEU A 207 10.70 -3.20 2.90
C LEU A 207 12.16 -3.59 3.14
N GLY A 208 12.41 -4.89 3.31
CA GLY A 208 13.76 -5.42 3.53
C GLY A 208 14.29 -5.20 4.95
N ASN A 209 15.52 -5.64 5.19
CA ASN A 209 16.20 -5.52 6.49
C ASN A 209 17.32 -4.46 6.48
N ALA A 210 17.66 -3.91 5.31
CA ALA A 210 18.71 -2.91 5.19
C ALA A 210 18.14 -1.50 5.46
N PRO A 211 18.86 -0.63 6.18
CA PRO A 211 18.47 0.76 6.33
C PRO A 211 18.58 1.50 4.99
N CYS A 212 17.59 2.32 4.66
CA CYS A 212 17.52 3.11 3.43
C CYS A 212 18.40 4.37 3.50
N GLY A 213 18.78 4.79 4.71
CA GLY A 213 19.63 5.95 4.92
C GLY A 213 20.10 6.04 6.36
N HIS A 214 21.03 6.97 6.61
CA HIS A 214 21.46 7.29 7.95
C HIS A 214 21.65 8.81 8.12
N TYR A 215 21.45 9.29 9.34
CA TYR A 215 21.75 10.66 9.74
C TYR A 215 22.57 10.67 11.01
N LYS A 216 23.63 11.48 11.02
CA LYS A 216 24.56 11.59 12.15
C LYS A 216 24.56 13.02 12.63
N PHE A 217 24.31 13.22 13.92
CA PHE A 217 24.40 14.55 14.55
C PHE A 217 25.07 14.46 15.91
N LYS A 218 25.76 15.53 16.28
CA LYS A 218 26.38 15.70 17.60
C LYS A 218 25.43 16.50 18.47
N PHE A 219 25.35 16.17 19.75
CA PHE A 219 24.57 16.98 20.69
C PHE A 219 25.18 18.38 20.84
N PRO A 220 24.40 19.40 21.26
CA PRO A 220 24.94 20.70 21.66
C PRO A 220 26.02 20.54 22.74
N GLN A 221 26.99 21.45 22.80
CA GLN A 221 28.14 21.35 23.72
C GLN A 221 27.71 21.15 25.18
N ALA A 222 26.57 21.70 25.59
CA ALA A 222 26.00 21.58 26.93
C ALA A 222 25.67 20.14 27.37
N MET A 223 25.39 19.22 26.44
CA MET A 223 25.05 17.82 26.74
C MET A 223 26.12 16.81 26.29
N ARG A 224 27.29 17.28 25.84
CA ARG A 224 28.36 16.38 25.41
C ARG A 224 29.10 15.83 26.61
N THR A 225 29.14 14.51 26.70
CA THR A 225 30.01 13.76 27.61
C THR A 225 30.90 12.83 26.79
N GLU A 226 32.03 12.39 27.34
CA GLU A 226 32.93 11.44 26.66
C GLU A 226 32.21 10.14 26.26
N SER A 227 31.21 9.76 27.05
CA SER A 227 30.32 8.62 26.81
C SER A 227 29.16 8.90 25.84
N ASN A 228 28.75 10.16 25.65
CA ASN A 228 27.63 10.54 24.77
C ASN A 228 28.01 11.75 23.90
N LEU A 229 28.55 11.47 22.71
CA LEU A 229 28.99 12.49 21.76
C LEU A 229 27.86 12.89 20.81
N GLY A 230 27.01 11.94 20.43
CA GLY A 230 25.91 12.18 19.49
C GLY A 230 25.08 10.94 19.21
N ALA A 231 24.20 11.05 18.22
CA ALA A 231 23.37 9.95 17.76
C ALA A 231 23.53 9.69 16.26
N LYS A 232 23.41 8.41 15.90
CA LYS A 232 23.30 7.91 14.53
C LYS A 232 21.90 7.32 14.37
N ILE A 233 21.12 7.94 13.51
CA ILE A 233 19.77 7.49 13.17
C ILE A 233 19.85 6.67 11.88
N PHE A 234 19.26 5.49 11.88
CA PHE A 234 19.08 4.65 10.70
C PHE A 234 17.61 4.65 10.28
N PHE A 235 17.35 4.91 9.00
CA PHE A 235 15.99 5.00 8.45
C PHE A 235 15.57 3.68 7.83
N PHE A 236 14.43 3.14 8.27
CA PHE A 236 13.78 1.98 7.66
C PHE A 236 12.51 2.40 6.96
N LYS A 237 12.29 1.88 5.75
CA LYS A 237 11.09 2.17 4.98
C LYS A 237 10.00 1.14 5.26
N ALA A 238 8.80 1.62 5.54
CA ALA A 238 7.61 0.79 5.67
C ALA A 238 6.45 1.40 4.87
N LEU A 239 5.59 0.53 4.35
CA LEU A 239 4.34 0.90 3.69
C LEU A 239 3.19 0.66 4.64
N LEU A 240 2.33 1.65 4.81
CA LEU A 240 1.06 1.50 5.50
C LEU A 240 0.12 0.65 4.62
N LEU A 241 -0.31 -0.49 5.12
CA LEU A 241 -1.31 -1.34 4.47
C LEU A 241 -2.70 -0.87 4.88
N ASN A 242 -2.99 -1.01 6.17
CA ASN A 242 -4.26 -0.67 6.79
C ASN A 242 -4.02 0.01 8.13
N GLY A 243 -4.96 0.85 8.54
CA GLY A 243 -4.95 1.47 9.86
C GLY A 243 -4.88 2.98 9.80
N ASP A 244 -5.72 3.60 10.63
CA ASP A 244 -5.75 5.03 10.84
C ASP A 244 -5.30 5.35 12.26
N PHE A 245 -4.78 6.56 12.47
CA PHE A 245 -4.64 7.07 13.82
C PHE A 245 -6.03 7.28 14.41
N SER A 246 -6.39 6.48 15.41
CA SER A 246 -7.59 6.74 16.20
C SER A 246 -7.52 8.17 16.76
N GLN A 247 -8.58 8.94 16.54
CA GLN A 247 -8.70 10.34 16.99
C GLN A 247 -8.67 10.51 18.52
N ALA A 248 -8.60 9.39 19.25
CA ALA A 248 -8.45 9.34 20.70
C ALA A 248 -7.06 9.85 21.12
N GLY A 249 -6.91 11.18 21.15
CA GLY A 249 -6.20 11.81 22.26
C GLY A 249 -5.15 12.84 21.93
N LYS A 250 -4.62 12.94 20.71
CA LYS A 250 -3.48 13.85 20.50
C LYS A 250 -3.46 14.58 19.15
N LYS A 251 -4.39 15.52 18.96
CA LYS A 251 -4.28 16.56 17.92
C LYS A 251 -2.92 17.27 18.09
N GLY A 252 -2.04 17.19 17.09
CA GLY A 252 -0.72 17.83 17.10
C GLY A 252 0.49 16.95 17.44
N HIS A 253 0.34 15.61 17.48
CA HIS A 253 1.48 14.70 17.63
C HIS A 253 1.99 14.12 16.33
N HIS A 254 1.12 13.94 15.33
CA HIS A 254 1.50 13.42 14.03
C HIS A 254 0.93 14.24 12.89
N VAL A 255 1.63 14.23 11.77
CA VAL A 255 1.24 14.90 10.53
C VAL A 255 1.63 14.01 9.36
N TRP A 256 0.74 13.93 8.36
CA TRP A 256 1.00 13.28 7.09
C TRP A 256 1.38 14.32 6.05
N VAL A 257 2.61 14.23 5.57
CA VAL A 257 3.24 15.29 4.77
C VAL A 257 3.70 14.74 3.43
N SER A 258 3.41 15.50 2.38
CA SER A 258 3.95 15.24 1.03
C SER A 258 5.43 15.65 0.92
N LYS A 259 6.17 15.11 -0.05
CA LYS A 259 7.62 15.42 -0.20
C LYS A 259 7.92 16.91 -0.37
N GLU A 260 7.03 17.66 -1.00
CA GLU A 260 7.14 19.11 -1.19
C GLU A 260 7.05 19.86 0.14
N GLU A 261 6.02 19.56 0.94
CA GLU A 261 5.73 20.17 2.24
C GLU A 261 6.72 19.73 3.34
N LEU A 262 7.49 18.66 3.09
CA LEU A 262 8.52 18.18 4.02
C LEU A 262 9.57 19.26 4.35
N GLY A 263 9.75 20.21 3.42
CA GLY A 263 10.57 21.42 3.55
C GLY A 263 10.29 22.25 4.79
N ASP A 264 9.01 22.41 5.12
CA ASP A 264 8.56 23.39 6.11
C ASP A 264 8.79 22.89 7.54
N TYR A 265 8.88 21.57 7.72
CA TYR A 265 8.94 20.92 9.04
C TYR A 265 10.35 20.53 9.45
N LEU A 266 11.13 19.97 8.52
CA LEU A 266 12.41 19.34 8.84
C LEU A 266 13.57 20.33 8.74
N LYS A 267 14.53 20.23 9.66
CA LYS A 267 15.79 20.99 9.57
C LYS A 267 16.52 20.64 8.25
N PRO A 268 17.19 21.61 7.60
CA PRO A 268 17.70 21.44 6.23
C PRO A 268 18.68 20.27 6.08
N LYS A 269 19.60 20.08 7.05
CA LYS A 269 20.57 18.97 7.03
C LYS A 269 19.91 17.60 7.12
N TYR A 270 18.84 17.50 7.91
CA TYR A 270 18.09 16.25 8.09
C TYR A 270 17.25 15.97 6.85
N LEU A 271 16.56 16.98 6.34
CA LEU A 271 15.79 16.94 5.11
C LEU A 271 16.60 16.47 3.91
N THR A 272 17.85 16.93 3.74
CA THR A 272 18.70 16.47 2.62
C THR A 272 18.96 14.98 2.67
N GLN A 273 19.09 14.37 3.86
CA GLN A 273 19.24 12.91 3.95
C GLN A 273 17.93 12.19 3.69
N VAL A 274 16.82 12.71 4.21
CA VAL A 274 15.48 12.11 4.01
C VAL A 274 15.07 12.15 2.54
N LYS A 275 15.30 13.27 1.84
CA LYS A 275 14.98 13.41 0.40
C LYS A 275 15.76 12.45 -0.51
N LYS A 276 16.90 11.89 -0.07
CA LYS A 276 17.68 10.95 -0.89
C LYS A 276 16.99 9.61 -1.08
N PHE A 277 16.27 9.11 -0.08
CA PHE A 277 15.57 7.82 -0.17
C PHE A 277 14.06 7.96 -0.39
N LEU A 278 13.49 9.16 -0.21
CA LEU A 278 12.10 9.45 -0.58
C LEU A 278 11.97 9.71 -2.08
N LEU A 279 11.54 8.69 -2.81
CA LEU A 279 11.18 8.80 -4.22
C LEU A 279 9.80 9.44 -4.37
N ASP A 280 9.70 10.38 -5.31
CA ASP A 280 8.44 10.99 -5.75
C ASP A 280 8.42 10.82 -7.25
N LEU A 281 7.83 9.69 -7.66
CA LEU A 281 7.61 9.27 -9.04
C LEU A 281 6.20 9.71 -9.40
#